data_AF-A0A7G9R699-F1
#
_entry.id   AF-A0A7G9R699-F1
#
_cell.length_a   1.000
_cell.length_b   1.000
_cell.length_c   1.000
_cell.angle_alpha   90.00
_cell.angle_beta   90.00
_cell.angle_gamma   90.00
#
_symmetry.space_group_name_H-M   'P 1'
#
loop_
_entity.id
_entity.type
_entity.pdbx_description
1 polymer ?
#
loop_
_entity_poly.entity_id
_entity_poly.type
_entity_poly.pdbx_seq_one_letter_code
_entity_poly.pdbx_strand_id
1 'polypeptide(L)'
;MHGRADPGCDGVALVLHGGREHSREEVSGRQLAVLRMLPFAWSLRHGGSGRLAVLRLTYRLRGWNGAAEDPVQDARWALEHIRRAAPGRPVALVGHSMGGRVALRLASEPAVAAVAALAPWVEDDVRRLRPTVPVLLMHGTQDRTTDPRRTAAVAARWTHEGAQVTHLRVAGEKHAMMRRPGYWHRTVTDFVTGALLR
;
A
#
# COMPACT_ATOMS: atom_id res chain seq x y z
N MET A 1 -0.35 11.60 -10.52
CA MET A 1 -0.50 11.55 -9.04
C MET A 1 -1.54 12.56 -8.62
N HIS A 2 -2.43 12.22 -7.67
CA HIS A 2 -3.50 13.09 -7.19
C HIS A 2 -3.33 13.41 -5.70
N GLY A 3 -3.57 14.66 -5.31
CA GLY A 3 -3.26 15.18 -3.98
C GLY A 3 -1.92 15.94 -3.98
N ARG A 4 -1.60 16.58 -2.85
CA ARG A 4 -0.35 17.30 -2.65
C ARG A 4 0.20 16.95 -1.27
N ALA A 5 1.52 16.80 -1.20
CA ALA A 5 2.23 16.80 0.09
C ALA A 5 2.48 18.27 0.46
N ASP A 6 2.34 18.59 1.73
CA ASP A 6 2.52 19.93 2.29
C ASP A 6 3.61 19.85 3.37
N PRO A 7 4.59 20.77 3.41
CA PRO A 7 5.54 20.86 4.51
C PRO A 7 4.89 20.96 5.89
N GLY A 8 3.63 21.39 6.01
CA GLY A 8 2.87 21.45 7.26
C GLY A 8 2.32 20.11 7.76
N CYS A 9 2.29 19.05 6.95
CA CYS A 9 1.72 17.75 7.36
C CYS A 9 2.73 16.89 8.12
N ASP A 10 2.31 16.23 9.21
CA ASP A 10 3.16 15.38 10.06
C ASP A 10 3.56 14.06 9.40
N GLY A 11 2.81 13.61 8.38
CA GLY A 11 3.13 12.44 7.60
C GLY A 11 2.39 12.40 6.27
N VAL A 12 2.81 11.47 5.41
CA VAL A 12 2.24 11.31 4.07
C VAL A 12 1.77 9.87 3.85
N ALA A 13 0.52 9.66 3.44
CA ALA A 13 0.05 8.37 2.96
C ALA A 13 0.03 8.35 1.43
N LEU A 14 0.78 7.44 0.83
CA LEU A 14 0.78 7.18 -0.60
C LEU A 14 -0.06 5.93 -0.90
N VAL A 15 -1.19 6.13 -1.58
CA VAL A 15 -2.15 5.09 -1.93
C VAL A 15 -1.87 4.54 -3.32
N LEU A 16 -1.77 3.22 -3.41
CA LEU A 16 -1.30 2.45 -4.55
C LEU A 16 -2.39 1.45 -5.00
N HIS A 17 -2.91 1.62 -6.21
CA HIS A 17 -3.97 0.75 -6.72
C HIS A 17 -3.44 -0.60 -7.25
N GLY A 18 -4.35 -1.56 -7.48
CA GLY A 18 -4.03 -2.82 -8.15
C GLY A 18 -3.81 -2.66 -9.65
N GLY A 19 -3.39 -3.71 -10.33
CA GLY A 19 -3.14 -3.68 -11.77
C GLY A 19 -3.23 -5.06 -12.38
N ARG A 20 -2.35 -5.34 -13.34
CA ARG A 20 -2.25 -6.63 -14.03
C ARG A 20 -0.81 -7.11 -13.95
N GLU A 21 -0.62 -8.40 -14.12
CA GLU A 21 0.72 -8.97 -14.24
C GLU A 21 1.40 -8.50 -15.54
N HIS A 22 0.70 -8.62 -16.67
CA HIS A 22 1.18 -8.20 -17.99
C HIS A 22 0.17 -7.26 -18.66
N SER A 23 0.57 -6.01 -18.89
CA SER A 23 -0.18 -5.05 -19.72
C SER A 23 0.64 -3.77 -19.93
N ARG A 24 0.79 -3.37 -21.19
CA ARG A 24 1.40 -2.09 -21.58
C ARG A 24 0.37 -1.01 -21.92
N GLU A 25 -0.90 -1.25 -21.60
CA GLU A 25 -1.93 -0.23 -21.71
C GLU A 25 -1.74 0.83 -20.62
N GLU A 26 -2.14 2.06 -20.93
CA GLU A 26 -2.18 3.13 -19.94
C GLU A 26 -3.28 2.91 -18.89
N VAL A 27 -3.03 3.39 -17.68
CA VAL A 27 -4.05 3.35 -16.62
C VAL A 27 -5.06 4.47 -16.82
N SER A 28 -6.34 4.10 -16.86
CA SER A 28 -7.44 5.06 -16.77
C SER A 28 -7.97 5.17 -15.33
N GLY A 29 -8.29 6.40 -14.91
CA GLY A 29 -8.89 6.66 -13.59
C GLY A 29 -10.27 6.03 -13.38
N ARG A 30 -10.93 5.56 -14.45
CA ARG A 30 -12.23 4.87 -14.39
C ARG A 30 -12.10 3.36 -14.12
N GLN A 31 -10.88 2.81 -14.12
CA GLN A 31 -10.67 1.40 -13.86
C GLN A 31 -11.00 1.05 -12.40
N LEU A 32 -11.70 -0.07 -12.20
CA LEU A 32 -12.14 -0.50 -10.87
C LEU A 32 -11.00 -0.64 -9.86
N ALA A 33 -9.80 -1.02 -10.31
CA ALA A 33 -8.63 -1.08 -9.44
C ALA A 33 -8.29 0.29 -8.83
N VAL A 34 -8.37 1.37 -9.62
CA VAL A 34 -8.15 2.75 -9.18
C VAL A 34 -9.28 3.21 -8.27
N LEU A 35 -10.53 3.02 -8.69
CA LEU A 35 -11.71 3.46 -7.96
C LEU A 35 -11.84 2.80 -6.59
N ARG A 36 -11.43 1.52 -6.47
CA ARG A 36 -11.45 0.75 -5.21
C ARG A 36 -10.62 1.38 -4.09
N MET A 37 -9.59 2.14 -4.45
CA MET A 37 -8.72 2.78 -3.46
C MET A 37 -9.19 4.18 -3.06
N LEU A 38 -10.24 4.72 -3.68
CA LEU A 38 -10.79 6.04 -3.31
C LEU A 38 -11.36 6.07 -1.88
N PRO A 39 -12.15 5.08 -1.42
CA PRO A 39 -12.66 5.07 -0.05
C PRO A 39 -11.54 4.99 1.00
N PHE A 40 -10.45 4.26 0.73
CA PHE A 40 -9.27 4.25 1.60
C PHE A 40 -8.63 5.63 1.70
N ALA A 41 -8.41 6.30 0.55
CA ALA A 41 -7.86 7.64 0.54
C ALA A 41 -8.76 8.65 1.24
N TRP A 42 -10.08 8.51 1.12
CA TRP A 42 -11.04 9.34 1.83
C TRP A 42 -10.98 9.11 3.34
N SER A 43 -10.99 7.85 3.78
CA SER A 43 -10.89 7.46 5.19
C SER A 43 -9.61 7.98 5.83
N LEU A 44 -8.47 7.84 5.16
CA LEU A 44 -7.17 8.33 5.60
C LEU A 44 -7.17 9.87 5.78
N ARG A 45 -7.78 10.61 4.84
CA ARG A 45 -7.86 12.08 4.95
C ARG A 45 -8.65 12.52 6.17
N HIS A 46 -9.77 11.86 6.44
CA HIS A 46 -10.61 12.18 7.59
C HIS A 46 -9.93 11.81 8.91
N GLY A 47 -9.38 10.58 8.99
CA GLY A 47 -8.70 10.11 10.21
C GLY A 47 -7.37 10.82 10.50
N GLY A 48 -6.72 11.39 9.48
CA GLY A 48 -5.52 12.19 9.66
C GLY A 48 -5.75 13.62 10.15
N SER A 49 -7.00 14.09 10.19
CA SER A 49 -7.40 15.40 10.76
C SER A 49 -6.51 16.58 10.35
N GLY A 50 -6.14 16.66 9.07
CA GLY A 50 -5.28 17.72 8.52
C GLY A 50 -3.78 17.52 8.73
N ARG A 51 -3.36 16.60 9.61
CA ARG A 51 -1.96 16.25 9.88
C ARG A 51 -1.39 15.25 8.88
N LEU A 52 -2.23 14.52 8.15
CA LEU A 52 -1.82 13.53 7.15
C LEU A 52 -2.11 14.03 5.72
N ALA A 53 -1.07 14.21 4.91
CA ALA A 53 -1.26 14.39 3.48
C ALA A 53 -1.54 13.05 2.81
N VAL A 54 -2.59 12.96 1.98
CA VAL A 54 -2.96 11.71 1.29
C VAL A 54 -2.87 11.88 -0.21
N LEU A 55 -1.90 11.19 -0.81
CA LEU A 55 -1.65 11.18 -2.24
C LEU A 55 -2.05 9.83 -2.83
N ARG A 56 -2.61 9.85 -4.03
CA ARG A 56 -2.92 8.63 -4.80
C ARG A 56 -2.05 8.60 -6.04
N LEU A 57 -1.30 7.53 -6.23
CA LEU A 57 -0.56 7.32 -7.47
C LEU A 57 -1.48 6.70 -8.52
N THR A 58 -1.39 7.19 -9.75
CA THR A 58 -1.90 6.52 -10.94
C THR A 58 -0.66 6.06 -11.69
N TYR A 59 -0.48 4.76 -11.87
CA TYR A 59 0.66 4.26 -12.64
C TYR A 59 0.55 4.68 -14.10
N ARG A 60 1.68 4.75 -14.80
CA ARG A 60 1.71 4.97 -16.25
C ARG A 60 1.08 3.78 -16.95
N LEU A 61 1.51 2.56 -16.61
CA LEU A 61 1.07 1.32 -17.23
C LEU A 61 0.29 0.45 -16.24
N ARG A 62 -0.64 -0.36 -16.77
CA ARG A 62 -1.47 -1.27 -15.97
C ARG A 62 -0.69 -2.47 -15.43
N GLY A 63 0.36 -2.89 -16.14
CA GLY A 63 1.10 -4.12 -15.90
C GLY A 63 2.31 -3.96 -14.99
N TRP A 64 2.64 -5.02 -14.27
CA TRP A 64 3.96 -5.19 -13.64
C TRP A 64 5.08 -5.37 -14.66
N ASN A 65 4.79 -6.08 -15.75
CA ASN A 65 5.62 -6.22 -16.94
C ASN A 65 7.01 -6.85 -16.70
N GLY A 66 7.03 -7.90 -15.87
CA GLY A 66 8.23 -8.71 -15.61
C GLY A 66 9.34 -7.90 -14.94
N ALA A 67 10.56 -7.97 -15.48
CA ALA A 67 11.73 -7.30 -14.93
C ALA A 67 11.70 -5.76 -15.05
N ALA A 68 10.78 -5.21 -15.86
CA ALA A 68 10.62 -3.76 -15.96
C ALA A 68 10.12 -3.15 -14.63
N GLU A 69 9.32 -3.91 -13.87
CA GLU A 69 8.70 -3.48 -12.61
C GLU A 69 8.09 -2.06 -12.71
N ASP A 70 7.43 -1.76 -13.83
CA ASP A 70 6.90 -0.41 -14.15
C ASP A 70 6.22 0.31 -12.96
N PRO A 71 5.30 -0.33 -12.20
CA PRO A 71 4.63 0.35 -11.10
C PRO A 71 5.56 0.62 -9.90
N VAL A 72 6.66 -0.12 -9.74
CA VAL A 72 7.69 0.16 -8.73
C VAL A 72 8.45 1.42 -9.10
N GLN A 73 8.79 1.60 -10.38
CA GLN A 73 9.48 2.79 -10.86
C GLN A 73 8.61 4.04 -10.72
N ASP A 74 7.32 3.92 -11.04
CA ASP A 74 6.35 5.00 -10.84
C ASP A 74 6.19 5.36 -9.34
N ALA A 75 6.20 4.37 -8.46
CA ALA A 75 6.11 4.59 -7.02
C ALA A 75 7.38 5.21 -6.43
N ARG A 76 8.58 4.84 -6.92
CA ARG A 76 9.83 5.53 -6.56
C ARG A 76 9.82 6.98 -6.98
N TRP A 77 9.36 7.27 -8.20
CA TRP A 77 9.18 8.64 -8.66
C TRP A 77 8.23 9.44 -7.74
N ALA A 78 7.14 8.82 -7.29
CA ALA A 78 6.20 9.45 -6.36
C ALA A 78 6.82 9.72 -4.98
N LEU A 79 7.58 8.76 -4.44
CA LEU A 79 8.31 8.93 -3.18
C LEU A 79 9.32 10.07 -3.25
N GLU A 80 10.06 10.16 -4.35
CA GLU A 80 11.03 11.22 -4.58
C GLU A 80 10.35 12.59 -4.74
N HIS A 81 9.17 12.64 -5.39
CA HIS A 81 8.35 13.86 -5.42
C HIS A 81 7.87 14.27 -4.01
N ILE A 82 7.41 13.31 -3.20
CA ILE A 82 7.00 13.54 -1.80
C ILE A 82 8.16 14.08 -0.98
N ARG A 83 9.35 13.46 -1.09
CA ARG A 83 10.56 13.88 -0.38
C ARG A 83 10.94 15.33 -0.65
N ARG A 84 10.75 15.82 -1.88
CA ARG A 84 10.99 17.22 -2.22
C ARG A 84 9.90 18.16 -1.72
N ALA A 85 8.63 17.74 -1.80
CA ALA A 85 7.49 18.56 -1.42
C ALA A 85 7.27 18.65 0.10
N ALA A 86 7.62 17.61 0.85
CA ALA A 86 7.53 17.55 2.31
C ALA A 86 8.81 16.89 2.89
N PRO A 87 9.94 17.61 2.90
CA PRO A 87 11.21 17.08 3.37
C PRO A 87 11.15 16.57 4.81
N GLY A 88 11.74 15.41 5.06
CA GLY A 88 11.82 14.79 6.39
C GLY A 88 10.52 14.16 6.91
N ARG A 89 9.40 14.29 6.19
CA ARG A 89 8.13 13.70 6.63
C ARG A 89 8.07 12.20 6.34
N PRO A 90 7.63 11.37 7.30
CA PRO A 90 7.54 9.93 7.13
C PRO A 90 6.40 9.56 6.16
N VAL A 91 6.61 8.50 5.37
CA VAL A 91 5.65 8.05 4.37
C VAL A 91 5.09 6.67 4.72
N ALA A 92 3.76 6.51 4.69
CA ALA A 92 3.09 5.22 4.70
C ALA A 92 2.69 4.82 3.28
N LEU A 93 3.03 3.59 2.88
CA LEU A 93 2.55 3.01 1.62
C LEU A 93 1.29 2.18 1.88
N VAL A 94 0.20 2.47 1.17
CA VAL A 94 -1.07 1.73 1.29
C VAL A 94 -1.44 1.14 -0.07
N GLY A 95 -1.28 -0.17 -0.23
CA GLY A 95 -1.37 -0.81 -1.54
C GLY A 95 -2.32 -2.00 -1.62
N HIS A 96 -3.10 -2.09 -2.70
CA HIS A 96 -3.95 -3.26 -2.99
C HIS A 96 -3.38 -4.11 -4.12
N SER A 97 -3.41 -5.45 -3.99
CA SER A 97 -3.04 -6.38 -5.06
C SER A 97 -1.63 -6.10 -5.61
N MET A 98 -1.47 -5.74 -6.88
CA MET A 98 -0.21 -5.25 -7.46
C MET A 98 0.36 -4.04 -6.68
N GLY A 99 -0.48 -3.08 -6.27
CA GLY A 99 -0.03 -1.97 -5.41
C GLY A 99 0.43 -2.43 -4.03
N GLY A 100 -0.14 -3.52 -3.52
CA GLY A 100 0.35 -4.19 -2.31
C GLY A 100 1.74 -4.78 -2.53
N ARG A 101 1.97 -5.43 -3.68
CA ARG A 101 3.32 -5.91 -4.08
C ARG A 101 4.33 -4.77 -4.14
N VAL A 102 3.96 -3.66 -4.79
CA VAL A 102 4.80 -2.45 -4.89
C VAL A 102 5.14 -1.93 -3.49
N ALA A 103 4.15 -1.85 -2.60
CA ALA A 103 4.37 -1.39 -1.22
C ALA A 103 5.36 -2.29 -0.46
N LEU A 104 5.24 -3.62 -0.60
CA LEU A 104 6.18 -4.57 0.01
C LEU A 104 7.59 -4.46 -0.59
N ARG A 105 7.71 -4.22 -1.90
CA ARG A 105 9.00 -4.06 -2.59
C ARG A 105 9.74 -2.79 -2.17
N LEU A 106 8.99 -1.75 -1.83
CA LEU A 106 9.50 -0.44 -1.40
C LEU A 106 9.50 -0.26 0.13
N ALA A 107 9.17 -1.30 0.90
CA ALA A 107 9.09 -1.22 2.36
C ALA A 107 10.40 -0.80 3.04
N SER A 108 11.52 -1.01 2.34
CA SER A 108 12.85 -0.64 2.79
C SER A 108 13.36 0.64 2.13
N GLU A 109 12.55 1.47 1.46
CA GLU A 109 12.99 2.79 0.99
C GLU A 109 13.18 3.76 2.18
N PRO A 110 14.18 4.66 2.18
CA PRO A 110 14.52 5.48 3.35
C PRO A 110 13.38 6.35 3.92
N ALA A 111 12.46 6.83 3.07
CA ALA A 111 11.33 7.66 3.50
C ALA A 111 10.12 6.84 4.01
N VAL A 112 10.13 5.52 3.81
CA VAL A 112 8.99 4.66 4.16
C VAL A 112 9.07 4.28 5.63
N ALA A 113 8.07 4.72 6.38
CA ALA A 113 7.95 4.51 7.82
C ALA A 113 6.86 3.50 8.18
N ALA A 114 5.94 3.18 7.26
CA ALA A 114 4.92 2.15 7.47
C ALA A 114 4.43 1.57 6.14
N VAL A 115 3.97 0.31 6.16
CA VAL A 115 3.38 -0.35 4.98
C VAL A 115 2.08 -1.04 5.33
N ALA A 116 1.00 -0.74 4.62
CA ALA A 116 -0.24 -1.49 4.63
C ALA A 116 -0.45 -2.16 3.27
N ALA A 117 -0.30 -3.49 3.21
CA ALA A 117 -0.50 -4.28 2.00
C ALA A 117 -1.80 -5.09 2.10
N LEU A 118 -2.71 -4.83 1.16
CA LEU A 118 -4.09 -5.31 1.17
C LEU A 118 -4.29 -6.31 0.02
N ALA A 119 -4.65 -7.54 0.35
CA ALA A 119 -4.71 -8.67 -0.59
C ALA A 119 -3.51 -8.67 -1.58
N PRO A 120 -2.26 -8.51 -1.08
CA PRO A 120 -1.12 -8.25 -1.96
C PRO A 120 -0.88 -9.41 -2.91
N TRP A 121 -0.50 -9.08 -4.13
CA TRP A 121 0.04 -10.08 -5.05
C TRP A 121 1.48 -10.38 -4.62
N VAL A 122 1.66 -11.50 -3.93
CA VAL A 122 2.96 -11.94 -3.42
C VAL A 122 3.53 -12.97 -4.37
N GLU A 123 4.77 -12.76 -4.79
CA GLU A 123 5.60 -13.75 -5.45
C GLU A 123 6.84 -14.05 -4.61
N ASP A 124 7.69 -14.96 -5.08
CA ASP A 124 8.86 -15.44 -4.34
C ASP A 124 10.03 -14.42 -4.33
N ASP A 125 9.75 -13.16 -4.65
CA ASP A 125 10.67 -12.04 -4.78
C ASP A 125 10.55 -11.00 -3.65
N VAL A 126 9.81 -11.33 -2.60
CA VAL A 126 9.65 -10.45 -1.43
C VAL A 126 10.97 -10.31 -0.70
N ARG A 127 11.46 -9.06 -0.62
CA ARG A 127 12.75 -8.68 -0.03
C ARG A 127 12.74 -8.76 1.49
N ARG A 128 13.93 -8.73 2.09
CA ARG A 128 14.09 -8.55 3.54
C ARG A 128 13.61 -7.16 3.96
N LEU A 129 12.91 -7.11 5.09
CA LEU A 129 12.36 -5.89 5.66
C LEU A 129 13.33 -5.26 6.66
N ARG A 130 13.36 -3.93 6.74
CA ARG A 130 14.03 -3.24 7.86
C ARG A 130 13.19 -3.48 9.14
N PRO A 131 13.76 -4.00 10.24
CA PRO A 131 12.99 -4.41 11.42
C PRO A 131 12.10 -3.31 12.03
N THR A 132 12.47 -2.04 11.83
CA THR A 132 11.80 -0.87 12.42
C THR A 132 10.55 -0.42 11.68
N VAL A 133 10.28 -0.89 10.45
CA VAL A 133 9.12 -0.47 9.67
C VAL A 133 7.92 -1.35 10.01
N PRO A 134 6.88 -0.84 10.71
CA PRO A 134 5.66 -1.60 10.95
C PRO A 134 4.95 -1.93 9.63
N VAL A 135 4.48 -3.18 9.54
CA VAL A 135 3.74 -3.69 8.38
C VAL A 135 2.40 -4.26 8.79
N LEU A 136 1.34 -3.79 8.14
CA LEU A 136 0.01 -4.35 8.17
C LEU A 136 -0.24 -5.18 6.90
N LEU A 137 -0.48 -6.47 7.06
CA LEU A 137 -0.90 -7.38 6.01
C LEU A 137 -2.36 -7.77 6.24
N MET A 138 -3.26 -7.39 5.34
CA MET A 138 -4.67 -7.76 5.44
C MET A 138 -5.09 -8.55 4.20
N HIS A 139 -5.69 -9.73 4.37
CA HIS A 139 -6.07 -10.59 3.24
C HIS A 139 -7.42 -11.29 3.46
N GLY A 140 -8.30 -11.22 2.46
CA GLY A 140 -9.59 -11.94 2.50
C GLY A 140 -9.43 -13.45 2.37
N THR A 141 -10.09 -14.22 3.23
CA THR A 141 -9.91 -15.69 3.25
C THR A 141 -10.51 -16.42 2.04
N GLN A 142 -11.31 -15.74 1.21
CA GLN A 142 -11.90 -16.28 -0.02
C GLN A 142 -11.37 -15.56 -1.27
N ASP A 143 -10.20 -14.93 -1.18
CA ASP A 143 -9.48 -14.43 -2.34
C ASP A 143 -9.10 -15.60 -3.27
N ARG A 144 -9.37 -15.43 -4.56
CA ARG A 144 -9.02 -16.37 -5.63
C ARG A 144 -8.17 -15.73 -6.72
N THR A 145 -7.85 -14.44 -6.58
CA THR A 145 -7.00 -13.68 -7.49
C THR A 145 -5.57 -13.67 -6.97
N THR A 146 -5.38 -13.44 -5.68
CA THR A 146 -4.09 -13.60 -5.00
C THR A 146 -4.26 -14.63 -3.88
N ASP A 147 -3.17 -15.33 -3.54
CA ASP A 147 -3.24 -16.42 -2.54
C ASP A 147 -3.03 -15.87 -1.12
N PRO A 148 -4.03 -15.98 -0.21
CA PRO A 148 -3.89 -15.58 1.19
C PRO A 148 -2.76 -16.33 1.91
N ARG A 149 -2.45 -17.57 1.49
CA ARG A 149 -1.38 -18.38 2.08
C ARG A 149 0.00 -17.79 1.82
N ARG A 150 0.22 -17.20 0.64
CA ARG A 150 1.48 -16.49 0.34
C ARG A 150 1.66 -15.26 1.21
N THR A 151 0.57 -14.52 1.49
CA THR A 151 0.62 -13.42 2.47
C THR A 151 0.94 -13.91 3.88
N ALA A 152 0.35 -15.04 4.31
CA ALA A 152 0.64 -15.64 5.59
C ALA A 152 2.11 -16.11 5.71
N ALA A 153 2.67 -16.68 4.65
CA ALA A 153 4.07 -17.11 4.61
C ALA A 153 5.04 -15.93 4.75
N VAL A 154 4.79 -14.81 4.05
CA VAL A 154 5.57 -13.58 4.20
C VAL A 154 5.45 -13.03 5.62
N ALA A 155 4.25 -13.01 6.19
CA ALA A 155 4.03 -12.55 7.55
C ALA A 155 4.86 -13.37 8.56
N ALA A 156 4.75 -14.70 8.50
CA ALA A 156 5.47 -15.59 9.40
C ALA A 156 6.99 -15.43 9.26
N ARG A 157 7.50 -15.35 8.03
CA ARG A 157 8.93 -15.15 7.76
C ARG A 157 9.43 -13.84 8.36
N TRP A 158 8.77 -12.72 8.09
CA TRP A 158 9.21 -11.42 8.60
C TRP A 158 9.06 -11.28 10.11
N THR A 159 8.02 -11.86 10.72
CA THR A 159 7.92 -11.96 12.18
C THR A 159 9.09 -12.76 12.77
N HIS A 160 9.44 -13.89 12.16
CA HIS A 160 10.59 -14.69 12.59
C HIS A 160 11.92 -13.93 12.46
N GLU A 161 12.05 -13.08 11.44
CA GLU A 161 13.20 -12.18 11.25
C GLU A 161 13.21 -10.95 12.18
N GLY A 162 12.21 -10.82 13.07
CA GLY A 162 12.13 -9.75 14.09
C GLY A 162 11.46 -8.47 13.62
N ALA A 163 10.77 -8.46 12.48
CA ALA A 163 10.04 -7.29 12.02
C ALA A 163 8.68 -7.14 12.70
N GLN A 164 8.21 -5.90 12.83
CA GLN A 164 6.90 -5.56 13.37
C GLN A 164 5.79 -5.83 12.34
N VAL A 165 5.20 -7.03 12.37
CA VAL A 165 4.16 -7.44 11.41
C VAL A 165 2.83 -7.71 12.10
N THR A 166 1.79 -7.02 11.64
CA THR A 166 0.40 -7.30 11.96
C THR A 166 -0.25 -7.99 10.77
N HIS A 167 -0.63 -9.27 10.90
CA HIS A 167 -1.29 -10.02 9.84
C HIS A 167 -2.74 -10.34 10.20
N LEU A 168 -3.68 -9.84 9.40
CA LEU A 168 -5.12 -9.99 9.60
C LEU A 168 -5.77 -10.75 8.44
N ARG A 169 -6.39 -11.89 8.78
CA ARG A 169 -7.20 -12.68 7.86
C ARG A 169 -8.65 -12.22 7.96
N VAL A 170 -9.19 -11.69 6.86
CA VAL A 170 -10.56 -11.15 6.83
C VAL A 170 -11.52 -12.26 6.40
N ALA A 171 -12.14 -12.90 7.38
CA ALA A 171 -13.02 -14.05 7.18
C ALA A 171 -14.16 -13.74 6.18
N GLY A 172 -14.28 -14.59 5.16
CA GLY A 172 -15.31 -14.49 4.14
C GLY A 172 -15.09 -13.37 3.12
N GLU A 173 -14.00 -12.61 3.18
CA GLU A 173 -13.74 -11.53 2.23
C GLU A 173 -13.06 -12.04 0.94
N LYS A 174 -13.28 -11.34 -0.17
CA LYS A 174 -12.69 -11.63 -1.49
C LYS A 174 -11.65 -10.57 -1.87
N HIS A 175 -10.97 -10.76 -3.00
CA HIS A 175 -9.95 -9.84 -3.54
C HIS A 175 -10.39 -8.37 -3.59
N ALA A 176 -11.66 -8.12 -3.90
CA ALA A 176 -12.18 -6.77 -4.06
C ALA A 176 -12.38 -6.01 -2.74
N MET A 177 -12.32 -6.68 -1.58
CA MET A 177 -12.47 -6.06 -0.24
C MET A 177 -13.81 -5.34 -0.01
N MET A 178 -14.90 -5.84 -0.61
CA MET A 178 -16.20 -5.15 -0.64
C MET A 178 -17.22 -5.68 0.37
N ARG A 179 -16.99 -6.83 1.01
CA ARG A 179 -17.97 -7.43 1.94
C ARG A 179 -17.93 -6.77 3.33
N ARG A 180 -16.76 -6.29 3.76
CA ARG A 180 -16.55 -5.63 5.06
C ARG A 180 -15.80 -4.30 4.91
N PRO A 181 -16.24 -3.37 4.04
CA PRO A 181 -15.45 -2.18 3.66
C PRO A 181 -15.08 -1.30 4.85
N GLY A 182 -16.00 -1.11 5.82
CA GLY A 182 -15.72 -0.31 7.02
C GLY A 182 -14.60 -0.89 7.88
N TYR A 183 -14.46 -2.22 7.94
CA TYR A 183 -13.36 -2.86 8.67
C TYR A 183 -12.01 -2.58 8.00
N TRP A 184 -11.92 -2.75 6.67
CA TRP A 184 -10.72 -2.45 5.91
C TRP A 184 -10.28 -0.99 6.07
N HIS A 185 -11.20 -0.05 5.84
CA HIS A 185 -10.85 1.37 5.85
C HIS A 185 -10.43 1.84 7.24
N ARG A 186 -11.18 1.46 8.28
CA ARG A 186 -10.87 1.83 9.66
C ARG A 186 -9.53 1.24 10.10
N THR A 187 -9.32 -0.06 9.93
CA THR A 187 -8.07 -0.71 10.34
C THR A 187 -6.85 -0.13 9.63
N VAL A 188 -6.94 0.17 8.33
CA VAL A 188 -5.84 0.83 7.60
C VAL A 188 -5.62 2.26 8.10
N THR A 189 -6.70 2.99 8.38
CA THR A 189 -6.60 4.37 8.89
C THR A 189 -5.93 4.39 10.26
N ASP A 190 -6.42 3.59 11.21
CA ASP A 190 -5.88 3.48 12.57
C ASP A 190 -4.40 3.07 12.55
N PHE A 191 -4.04 2.12 11.67
CA PHE A 191 -2.65 1.71 11.49
C PHE A 191 -1.77 2.85 10.97
N VAL A 192 -2.19 3.56 9.92
CA VAL A 192 -1.38 4.63 9.32
C VAL A 192 -1.25 5.81 10.26
N THR A 193 -2.34 6.27 10.88
CA THR A 193 -2.31 7.40 11.82
C THR A 193 -1.51 7.06 13.06
N GLY A 194 -1.70 5.87 13.61
CA GLY A 194 -0.93 5.37 14.77
C GLY A 194 0.56 5.16 14.48
N ALA A 195 0.94 4.94 13.21
CA ALA A 195 2.35 4.83 12.81
C ALA A 195 3.02 6.17 12.53
N LEU A 196 2.30 7.13 11.92
CA LEU A 196 2.90 8.37 11.41
C LEU A 196 2.66 9.61 12.26
N LEU A 197 1.57 9.68 13.04
CA LEU A 197 1.09 10.92 13.68
C LEU A 197 1.29 10.94 15.20
N ARG A 198 2.24 10.15 15.69
CA ARG A 198 2.59 10.08 17.11
C ARG A 198 3.12 11.41 17.62
#